data_AF-A0A972RW52-F1
#
_entry.id   AF-A0A972RW52-F1
#
_cell.length_a   1.000
_cell.length_b   1.000
_cell.length_c   1.000
_cell.angle_alpha   90.00
_cell.angle_beta   90.00
_cell.angle_gamma   90.00
#
_symmetry.space_group_name_H-M   'P 1'
#
loop_
_entity.id
_entity.type
_entity.pdbx_description
1 polymer ?
#
loop_
_entity_poly.entity_id
_entity_poly.type
_entity_poly.pdbx_seq_one_letter_code
_entity_poly.pdbx_strand_id
1 'polypeptide(L)'
;MIQGKVTELQHPIALVKGDDGKLYRVRLGPYWYWKKKGYKLSPGEKIRILGFKKGKLVFPIVITTKGRKYLIRDECGVPLWRKKP
;
A
#
# COMPACT_ATOMS: atom_id res chain seq x y z
N MET A 1 0.24 -12.01 -3.66
CA MET A 1 -0.15 -11.37 -2.37
C MET A 1 1.08 -11.26 -1.48
N ILE A 2 1.22 -10.20 -0.70
CA ILE A 2 2.38 -9.96 0.17
C ILE A 2 1.88 -9.75 1.60
N GLN A 3 2.52 -10.37 2.58
CA GLN A 3 2.27 -10.14 4.00
C GLN A 3 3.58 -9.74 4.67
N GLY A 4 3.55 -8.76 5.58
CA GLY A 4 4.77 -8.25 6.18
C GLY A 4 4.54 -7.14 7.18
N LYS A 5 5.64 -6.51 7.62
CA LYS A 5 5.61 -5.31 8.48
C LYS A 5 6.09 -4.08 7.71
N VAL A 6 5.43 -2.96 7.91
CA VAL A 6 5.91 -1.65 7.42
C VAL A 6 7.20 -1.32 8.15
N THR A 7 8.28 -1.04 7.43
CA THR A 7 9.56 -0.61 8.02
C THR A 7 9.76 0.89 7.86
N GLU A 8 9.26 1.46 6.76
CA GLU A 8 9.36 2.89 6.47
C GLU A 8 8.11 3.36 5.73
N LEU A 9 7.66 4.58 6.03
CA LEU A 9 6.50 5.20 5.40
C LEU A 9 6.85 6.62 4.98
N GLN A 10 7.10 6.82 3.68
CA GLN A 10 7.35 8.13 3.09
C GLN A 10 6.57 8.25 1.79
N HIS A 11 5.40 8.88 1.83
CA HIS A 11 4.57 9.03 0.64
C HIS A 11 5.37 9.62 -0.52
N PRO A 12 5.25 9.06 -1.73
CA PRO A 12 4.26 8.05 -2.16
C PRO A 12 4.69 6.57 -2.03
N ILE A 13 5.75 6.27 -1.29
CA ILE A 13 6.34 4.93 -1.12
C ILE A 13 6.25 4.46 0.35
N ALA A 14 6.09 3.16 0.54
CA ALA A 14 6.40 2.51 1.81
C ALA A 14 7.39 1.37 1.58
N LEU A 15 8.22 1.11 2.56
CA LEU A 15 9.03 -0.11 2.63
C LEU A 15 8.33 -1.12 3.53
N VAL A 16 8.24 -2.35 3.05
CA VAL A 16 7.58 -3.46 3.75
C VAL A 16 8.52 -4.64 3.77
N LYS A 17 8.91 -5.09 4.96
CA LYS A 17 9.63 -6.35 5.12
C LYS A 17 8.61 -7.49 5.09
N GLY A 18 8.63 -8.26 4.02
CA GLY A 18 7.77 -9.42 3.85
C GLY A 18 8.11 -10.53 4.83
N ASP A 19 7.12 -11.37 5.12
CA ASP A 19 7.29 -12.59 5.93
C ASP A 19 8.20 -13.61 5.22
N ASP A 20 8.40 -13.46 3.90
CA ASP A 20 9.37 -14.18 3.08
C ASP A 20 10.81 -13.64 3.19
N GLY A 21 11.04 -12.66 4.09
CA GLY A 21 12.34 -12.02 4.30
C GLY A 21 12.72 -10.94 3.29
N LYS A 22 11.93 -10.74 2.21
CA LYS A 22 12.24 -9.76 1.16
C LYS A 22 11.79 -8.36 1.53
N LEU A 23 12.52 -7.34 1.07
CA LEU A 23 12.11 -5.94 1.21
C LEU A 23 11.34 -5.47 -0.02
N TYR A 24 10.12 -4.96 0.19
CA TYR A 24 9.21 -4.52 -0.85
C TYR A 24 9.03 -3.01 -0.86
N ARG A 25 9.22 -2.37 -2.03
CA ARG A 25 8.89 -0.95 -2.27
C ARG A 25 7.46 -0.83 -2.77
N VAL A 26 6.55 -0.34 -1.93
CA VAL A 26 5.11 -0.31 -2.20
C VAL A 26 4.67 1.09 -2.58
N ARG A 27 4.02 1.25 -3.75
CA ARG A 27 3.54 2.53 -4.28
C ARG A 27 2.14 2.88 -3.74
N LEU A 28 2.12 3.52 -2.58
CA LEU A 28 0.91 3.95 -1.87
C LEU A 28 0.12 5.04 -2.59
N GLY A 29 0.80 5.86 -3.38
CA GLY A 29 0.19 7.04 -4.01
C GLY A 29 0.28 8.29 -3.13
N PRO A 30 -0.40 9.38 -3.54
CA PRO A 30 -0.22 10.68 -2.93
C PRO A 30 -0.81 10.73 -1.51
N TYR A 31 -0.15 11.47 -0.63
CA TYR A 31 -0.58 11.59 0.77
C TYR A 31 -1.98 12.19 0.93
N TRP A 32 -2.37 13.16 0.09
CA TRP A 32 -3.69 13.79 0.16
C TRP A 32 -4.84 12.78 0.01
N TYR A 33 -4.66 11.72 -0.78
CA TYR A 33 -5.68 10.68 -0.95
C TYR A 33 -5.87 9.88 0.35
N TRP A 34 -4.75 9.55 0.99
CA TRP A 34 -4.75 8.85 2.28
C TRP A 34 -5.37 9.70 3.39
N LYS A 35 -5.02 10.99 3.44
CA LYS A 35 -5.61 11.96 4.36
C LYS A 35 -7.13 12.07 4.15
N LYS A 36 -7.61 12.24 2.91
CA LYS A 36 -9.05 12.31 2.58
C LYS A 36 -9.81 11.04 2.98
N LYS A 37 -9.17 9.87 2.90
CA LYS A 37 -9.78 8.57 3.25
C LYS A 37 -9.62 8.20 4.72
N GLY A 38 -8.89 8.98 5.52
CA GLY A 38 -8.56 8.63 6.90
C GLY A 38 -7.67 7.38 7.03
N TYR A 39 -6.93 7.03 5.96
CA TYR A 39 -6.02 5.89 5.98
C TYR A 39 -4.73 6.26 6.71
N LYS A 40 -4.28 5.37 7.59
CA LYS A 40 -3.03 5.55 8.33
C LYS A 40 -2.29 4.22 8.40
N LEU A 41 -0.99 4.27 8.14
CA LEU A 41 -0.04 3.20 8.43
C LEU A 41 1.03 3.76 9.37
N SER A 42 1.64 2.88 10.15
CA SER A 42 2.78 3.23 10.99
C SER A 42 3.92 2.22 10.78
N PRO A 43 5.20 2.63 10.88
CA PRO A 43 6.30 1.69 11.00
C PRO A 43 6.04 0.67 12.13
N GLY A 44 6.43 -0.58 11.90
CA GLY A 44 6.15 -1.73 12.77
C GLY A 44 4.81 -2.42 12.51
N GLU A 45 3.87 -1.78 11.81
CA GLU A 45 2.52 -2.30 11.60
C GLU A 45 2.51 -3.50 10.64
N LYS A 46 1.84 -4.58 11.05
CA LYS A 46 1.62 -5.78 10.22
C LYS A 46 0.52 -5.48 9.20
N ILE A 47 0.78 -5.77 7.93
CA ILE A 47 -0.13 -5.53 6.82
C ILE A 47 -0.17 -6.71 5.85
N ARG A 48 -1.26 -6.80 5.10
CA ARG A 48 -1.45 -7.73 3.97
C ARG A 48 -1.78 -6.92 2.73
N ILE A 49 -1.06 -7.14 1.64
CA ILE A 49 -1.19 -6.40 0.38
C ILE A 49 -1.67 -7.35 -0.71
N LEU A 50 -2.81 -7.00 -1.30
CA LEU A 50 -3.25 -7.52 -2.59
C LEU A 50 -2.89 -6.51 -3.67
N GLY A 51 -2.20 -6.95 -4.71
CA GLY A 51 -1.73 -6.10 -5.80
C GLY A 51 -0.74 -6.84 -6.69
N PHE A 52 -0.11 -6.10 -7.60
CA PHE A 52 0.80 -6.64 -8.60
C PHE A 52 2.19 -6.00 -8.50
N LYS A 53 3.21 -6.70 -9.00
CA LYS A 53 4.58 -6.21 -9.09
C LYS A 53 4.85 -5.71 -10.50
N LYS A 54 5.58 -4.60 -10.65
CA LYS A 54 6.12 -4.12 -11.93
C LYS A 54 7.54 -3.61 -11.69
N GLY A 55 8.52 -4.35 -12.19
CA GLY A 55 9.93 -4.15 -11.84
C GLY A 55 10.15 -4.26 -10.33
N LYS A 56 10.84 -3.27 -9.75
CA LYS A 56 11.16 -3.22 -8.30
C LYS A 56 10.02 -2.70 -7.42
N LEU A 57 8.87 -2.32 -8.00
CA LEU A 57 7.75 -1.71 -7.29
C LEU A 57 6.56 -2.66 -7.15
N VAL A 58 5.89 -2.57 -6.00
CA VAL A 58 4.59 -3.19 -5.73
C VAL A 58 3.51 -2.13 -5.88
N PHE A 59 2.47 -2.43 -6.64
CA PHE A 59 1.30 -1.58 -6.85
C PHE A 59 0.11 -2.20 -6.10
N PRO A 60 -0.20 -1.70 -4.89
CA PRO A 60 -1.30 -2.24 -4.09
C PRO A 60 -2.66 -1.88 -4.69
N ILE A 61 -3.55 -2.86 -4.78
CA ILE A 61 -4.99 -2.67 -4.99
C ILE A 61 -5.65 -2.46 -3.63
N VAL A 62 -5.41 -3.39 -2.70
CA VAL A 62 -5.93 -3.34 -1.33
C VAL A 62 -4.80 -3.56 -0.33
N ILE A 63 -4.78 -2.77 0.73
CA ILE A 63 -3.93 -3.00 1.90
C ILE A 63 -4.84 -3.28 3.09
N THR A 64 -4.68 -4.43 3.74
CA THR A 64 -5.42 -4.81 4.94
C THR A 64 -4.53 -4.67 6.16
N THR A 65 -5.00 -3.97 7.19
CA THR A 65 -4.32 -3.84 8.48
C THR A 65 -5.32 -3.63 9.61
N LYS A 66 -5.09 -4.24 10.78
CA LYS A 66 -5.98 -4.13 11.95
C LYS A 66 -7.48 -4.32 11.61
N GLY A 67 -7.79 -5.29 10.75
CA GLY A 67 -9.16 -5.56 10.27
C GLY A 67 -9.73 -4.54 9.27
N ARG A 68 -9.04 -3.43 9.01
CA ARG A 68 -9.44 -2.40 8.02
C ARG A 68 -8.85 -2.69 6.64
N LYS A 69 -9.60 -2.34 5.59
CA LYS A 69 -9.16 -2.42 4.19
C LYS A 69 -8.97 -1.01 3.63
N TYR A 70 -7.79 -0.74 3.08
CA TYR A 70 -7.47 0.48 2.37
C TYR A 70 -7.48 0.21 0.87
N LEU A 71 -8.48 0.74 0.18
CA LEU A 71 -8.60 0.66 -1.27
C LEU A 71 -7.73 1.73 -1.91
N ILE A 72 -6.74 1.30 -2.69
CA ILE A 72 -5.74 2.17 -3.32
C ILE A 72 -5.95 2.24 -4.84
N ARG A 73 -6.28 1.10 -5.46
CA ARG A 73 -6.62 0.97 -6.89
C ARG A 73 -7.93 0.20 -7.04
N ASP A 74 -8.58 0.34 -8.18
CA ASP A 74 -9.65 -0.57 -8.59
C ASP A 74 -9.09 -1.92 -9.07
N GLU A 75 -9.99 -2.82 -9.45
CA GLU A 75 -9.68 -4.17 -9.93
C GLU A 75 -8.81 -4.20 -11.20
N CYS A 76 -8.91 -3.16 -12.04
CA CYS A 76 -8.09 -2.97 -13.23
C CYS A 76 -6.70 -2.38 -12.90
N GLY A 77 -6.41 -2.11 -11.61
CA GLY A 77 -5.15 -1.52 -11.18
C GLY A 77 -5.06 0.00 -11.40
N VAL A 78 -6.17 0.66 -11.72
CA VAL A 78 -6.21 2.11 -11.90
C VAL A 78 -6.23 2.79 -10.53
N PRO A 79 -5.35 3.78 -10.28
CA PRO A 79 -5.36 4.52 -9.02
C PRO A 79 -6.68 5.27 -8.79
N LEU A 80 -7.26 5.09 -7.60
CA LEU A 80 -8.56 5.68 -7.27
C LEU A 80 -8.53 7.22 -7.17
N TRP A 81 -7.35 7.81 -7.00
CA TRP A 81 -7.15 9.26 -7.06
C TRP A 81 -7.06 9.81 -8.49
N ARG A 82 -7.03 8.96 -9.53
CA ARG A 82 -7.03 9.40 -10.93
C ARG A 82 -8.41 9.84 -11.40
N LYS A 83 -9.48 9.34 -10.77
CA LYS A 83 -10.84 9.79 -11.06
C LYS A 83 -10.93 11.27 -10.63
N LYS A 84 -10.99 12.18 -11.61
CA LYS A 84 -11.28 13.60 -11.35
C LYS A 84 -12.64 13.67 -10.62
N PRO A 85 -12.83 14.63 -9.70
CA PRO A 85 -14.17 14.95 -9.22
C PRO A 85 -15.10 15.29 -10.37
#